data_AF-A0A7Y8Y1K7-F1
#
_entry.id   AF-A0A7Y8Y1K7-F1
#
_cell.length_a   1.000
_cell.length_b   1.000
_cell.length_c   1.000
_cell.angle_alpha   90.00
_cell.angle_beta   90.00
_cell.angle_gamma   90.00
#
_symmetry.space_group_name_H-M   'P 1'
#
loop_
_entity.id
_entity.type
_entity.pdbx_description
1 polymer ?
#
loop_
_entity_poly.entity_id
_entity_poly.type
_entity_poly.pdbx_seq_one_letter_code
_entity_poly.pdbx_strand_id
1 'polypeptide(L)'
;MRTLPFILLFSCCVSWAQNHPFRVTGTLDCDYSGKIYLVYEDKVDSVQIVNRKFEFRGKLENENYEAGVWLEKRYQVDSFFLESSEITLDATCTQTQNPDYKGFWNLALKSVKGSASQDLYVKFMSDYQSYRGGKMSKEQLFSNGKKNIDDYPESAVSIYILEKLAQTFYETELTTLQELHAKIKPNNQAQVLVACAKIYDRLFPANVIAVNSKMKHFTLPDQNDKLFNTKTFSGKWILIDFWASWCTGCLEQIPNLKKLHAKDNLEIVSVSID
;
A
#
# COMPACT_ATOMS: atom_id res chain seq x y z
N MET A 1 -34.77 -59.14 12.42
CA MET A 1 -33.67 -58.18 12.66
C MET A 1 -32.77 -58.15 11.44
N ARG A 2 -32.88 -57.12 10.59
CA ARG A 2 -32.01 -56.90 9.43
C ARG A 2 -30.90 -55.95 9.85
N THR A 3 -29.67 -56.42 9.89
CA THR A 3 -28.47 -55.60 10.15
C THR A 3 -28.11 -54.82 8.89
N LEU A 4 -28.30 -53.49 8.90
CA LEU A 4 -27.73 -52.60 7.88
C LEU A 4 -26.21 -52.53 8.05
N PRO A 5 -25.40 -52.61 6.99
CA PRO A 5 -23.97 -52.34 7.09
C PRO A 5 -23.75 -50.83 7.16
N PHE A 6 -23.05 -50.40 8.19
CA PHE A 6 -22.58 -49.04 8.38
C PHE A 6 -21.42 -48.81 7.39
N ILE A 7 -21.71 -48.23 6.22
CA ILE A 7 -20.67 -47.81 5.28
C ILE A 7 -20.06 -46.52 5.84
N LEU A 8 -18.93 -46.66 6.55
CA LEU A 8 -18.04 -45.56 6.87
C LEU A 8 -17.43 -45.06 5.56
N LEU A 9 -18.09 -44.07 4.94
CA LEU A 9 -17.47 -43.21 3.95
C LEU A 9 -16.35 -42.43 4.66
N PHE A 10 -15.14 -42.95 4.59
CA PHE A 10 -13.93 -42.16 4.73
C PHE A 10 -13.94 -41.14 3.58
N SER A 11 -14.65 -40.03 3.80
CA SER A 11 -14.44 -38.80 3.06
C SER A 11 -13.01 -38.39 3.38
N CYS A 12 -12.08 -38.87 2.57
CA CYS A 12 -10.74 -38.36 2.51
C CYS A 12 -10.91 -36.91 2.05
N CYS A 13 -11.05 -35.98 3.01
CA CYS A 13 -10.65 -34.61 2.84
C CYS A 13 -9.16 -34.67 2.52
N VAL A 14 -8.85 -34.96 1.26
CA VAL A 14 -7.61 -34.55 0.64
C VAL A 14 -7.68 -33.03 0.74
N SER A 15 -7.12 -32.51 1.83
CA SER A 15 -6.64 -31.13 1.88
C SER A 15 -5.83 -30.97 0.61
N TRP A 16 -6.37 -30.25 -0.37
CA TRP A 16 -5.60 -29.83 -1.53
C TRP A 16 -4.51 -28.91 -0.97
N ALA A 17 -3.35 -29.45 -0.65
CA ALA A 17 -2.14 -28.66 -0.63
C ALA A 17 -1.92 -28.25 -2.09
N GLN A 18 -2.56 -27.15 -2.50
CA GLN A 18 -2.33 -26.54 -3.80
C GLN A 18 -0.88 -26.05 -3.77
N ASN A 19 0.02 -26.89 -4.27
CA ASN A 19 1.40 -26.49 -4.49
C ASN A 19 1.39 -25.57 -5.70
N HIS A 20 1.64 -24.28 -5.49
CA HIS A 20 1.69 -23.26 -6.53
C HIS A 20 3.16 -23.03 -6.94
N PRO A 21 3.73 -23.79 -7.89
CA PRO A 21 5.14 -23.69 -8.24
C PRO A 21 5.44 -22.39 -8.98
N PHE A 22 6.59 -21.80 -8.68
CA PHE A 22 7.10 -20.66 -9.42
C PHE A 22 8.52 -20.91 -9.90
N ARG A 23 8.90 -20.17 -10.95
CA ARG A 23 10.28 -20.05 -11.39
C ARG A 23 10.58 -18.59 -11.69
N VAL A 24 11.55 -18.02 -10.98
CA VAL A 24 12.02 -16.66 -11.22
C VAL A 24 13.40 -16.73 -11.80
N THR A 25 13.58 -16.25 -13.02
CA THR A 25 14.89 -16.04 -13.63
C THR A 25 15.20 -14.56 -13.69
N GLY A 26 16.46 -14.18 -13.71
CA GLY A 26 16.76 -12.77 -13.93
C GLY A 26 18.19 -12.47 -14.35
N THR A 27 18.37 -11.22 -14.77
CA THR A 27 19.64 -10.69 -15.24
C THR A 27 19.98 -9.37 -14.52
N LEU A 28 21.28 -9.14 -14.34
CA LEU A 28 21.81 -7.88 -13.83
C LEU A 28 22.56 -7.13 -14.92
N ASP A 29 22.37 -5.81 -14.96
CA ASP A 29 23.11 -4.93 -15.88
C ASP A 29 24.50 -4.49 -15.39
N CYS A 30 24.95 -5.04 -14.26
CA CYS A 30 26.18 -4.70 -13.56
C CYS A 30 27.03 -5.95 -13.28
N ASP A 31 28.33 -5.78 -13.01
CA ASP A 31 29.27 -6.87 -12.75
C ASP A 31 29.33 -7.25 -11.25
N TYR A 32 28.16 -7.52 -10.67
CA TYR A 32 28.05 -8.03 -9.30
C TYR A 32 28.15 -9.56 -9.25
N SER A 33 28.93 -10.08 -8.30
CA SER A 33 29.25 -11.51 -8.17
C SER A 33 28.86 -12.15 -6.84
N GLY A 34 28.14 -11.42 -5.97
CA GLY A 34 27.66 -11.95 -4.67
C GLY A 34 26.33 -12.70 -4.76
N LYS A 35 25.68 -12.88 -3.61
CA LYS A 35 24.33 -13.46 -3.55
C LYS A 35 23.23 -12.44 -3.84
N ILE A 36 22.13 -12.94 -4.38
CA ILE A 36 20.82 -12.29 -4.43
C ILE A 36 19.85 -13.07 -3.56
N TYR A 37 18.94 -12.36 -2.91
CA TYR A 37 17.97 -12.92 -1.97
C TYR A 37 16.56 -12.62 -2.45
N LEU A 38 15.66 -13.58 -2.19
CA LEU A 38 14.23 -13.48 -2.44
C LEU A 38 13.50 -13.75 -1.12
N VAL A 39 12.68 -12.80 -0.67
CA VAL A 39 11.73 -13.01 0.42
C VAL A 39 10.34 -13.16 -0.16
N TYR A 40 9.66 -14.21 0.27
CA TYR A 40 8.28 -14.47 -0.08
C TYR A 40 7.62 -15.23 1.07
N GLU A 41 6.37 -14.91 1.38
CA GLU A 41 5.66 -15.42 2.55
C GLU A 41 6.46 -15.16 3.84
N ASP A 42 6.83 -16.22 4.56
CA ASP A 42 7.72 -16.25 5.72
C ASP A 42 9.12 -16.81 5.37
N LYS A 43 9.38 -17.04 4.08
CA LYS A 43 10.59 -17.70 3.55
C LYS A 43 11.58 -16.68 3.02
N VAL A 44 12.86 -16.97 3.23
CA VAL A 44 13.98 -16.26 2.60
C VAL A 44 14.84 -17.28 1.88
N ASP A 45 15.00 -17.11 0.57
CA ASP A 45 15.86 -17.90 -0.29
C ASP A 45 17.03 -17.04 -0.81
N SER A 46 18.12 -17.69 -1.22
CA SER A 46 19.28 -17.01 -1.79
C SER A 46 19.99 -17.88 -2.81
N VAL A 47 20.46 -17.25 -3.89
CA VAL A 47 21.28 -17.91 -4.91
C VAL A 47 22.51 -17.08 -5.26
N GLN A 48 23.56 -17.76 -5.71
CA GLN A 48 24.74 -17.09 -6.22
C GLN A 48 24.44 -16.50 -7.60
N ILE A 49 24.85 -15.26 -7.84
CA ILE A 49 24.81 -14.70 -9.19
C ILE A 49 26.02 -15.20 -9.97
N VAL A 50 25.76 -15.83 -11.12
CA VAL A 50 26.79 -16.38 -12.00
C VAL A 50 26.57 -15.82 -13.40
N ASN A 51 27.62 -15.22 -13.99
CA ASN A 51 27.55 -14.58 -15.30
C ASN A 51 26.37 -13.59 -15.40
N ARG A 52 26.16 -12.80 -14.34
CA ARG A 52 25.10 -11.78 -14.22
C ARG A 52 23.67 -12.35 -14.30
N LYS A 53 23.52 -13.65 -14.07
CA LYS A 53 22.24 -14.35 -14.08
C LYS A 53 21.98 -15.02 -12.75
N PHE A 54 20.70 -15.19 -12.43
CA PHE A 54 20.24 -15.93 -11.27
C PHE A 54 18.92 -16.65 -11.59
N GLU A 55 18.63 -17.68 -10.80
CA GLU A 55 17.39 -18.44 -10.92
C GLU A 55 16.94 -18.92 -9.54
N PHE A 56 15.69 -18.61 -9.19
CA PHE A 56 14.98 -19.15 -8.04
C PHE A 56 13.89 -20.14 -8.50
N ARG A 57 13.68 -21.19 -7.71
CA ARG A 57 12.58 -22.13 -7.88
C ARG A 57 11.98 -22.41 -6.52
N GLY A 58 10.66 -22.36 -6.43
CA GLY A 58 9.97 -22.59 -5.17
C GLY A 58 8.51 -22.89 -5.38
N LYS A 59 7.78 -22.90 -4.27
CA LYS A 59 6.34 -23.10 -4.23
C LYS A 59 5.75 -22.10 -3.27
N LEU A 60 4.65 -21.47 -3.66
CA LEU A 60 3.83 -20.66 -2.79
C LEU A 60 2.83 -21.55 -2.04
N GLU A 61 2.59 -21.22 -0.78
CA GLU A 61 1.45 -21.70 -0.01
C GLU A 61 0.19 -20.93 -0.39
N ASN A 62 0.32 -19.65 -0.71
CA ASN A 62 -0.77 -18.79 -1.17
C ASN A 62 -0.40 -18.11 -2.50
N GLU A 63 -1.29 -18.14 -3.49
CA GLU A 63 -1.08 -17.42 -4.74
C GLU A 63 -0.99 -15.89 -4.53
N ASN A 64 -0.32 -15.23 -5.48
CA ASN A 64 -0.28 -13.77 -5.62
C ASN A 64 0.32 -13.08 -4.39
N TYR A 65 1.64 -13.18 -4.19
CA TYR A 65 2.37 -12.60 -3.07
C TYR A 65 3.29 -11.46 -3.53
N GLU A 66 3.40 -10.35 -2.78
CA GLU A 66 4.41 -9.31 -3.05
C GLU A 66 5.76 -9.76 -2.50
N ALA A 67 6.61 -10.32 -3.37
CA ALA A 67 7.94 -10.75 -3.02
C ALA A 67 8.92 -9.57 -2.98
N GLY A 68 9.89 -9.63 -2.09
CA GLY A 68 11.00 -8.68 -2.02
C GLY A 68 12.30 -9.30 -2.54
N VAL A 69 13.13 -8.49 -3.20
CA VAL A 69 14.42 -8.90 -3.75
C VAL A 69 15.51 -7.90 -3.38
N TRP A 70 16.68 -8.40 -2.98
CA TRP A 70 17.82 -7.57 -2.61
C TRP A 70 19.17 -8.27 -2.83
N LEU A 71 20.25 -7.47 -2.88
CA LEU A 71 21.64 -7.95 -2.87
C LEU A 71 22.19 -8.01 -1.45
N GLU A 72 23.35 -8.63 -1.23
CA GLU A 72 23.93 -8.81 0.11
C GLU A 72 23.89 -7.56 1.00
N LYS A 73 23.69 -7.81 2.32
CA LYS A 73 23.57 -6.79 3.38
C LYS A 73 22.27 -5.98 3.41
N ARG A 74 21.26 -6.33 2.60
CA ARG A 74 19.85 -5.85 2.67
C ARG A 74 19.70 -4.35 2.92
N TYR A 75 20.48 -3.53 2.22
CA TYR A 75 20.37 -2.07 2.33
C TYR A 75 19.15 -1.51 1.57
N GLN A 76 18.82 -2.11 0.43
CA GLN A 76 17.66 -1.76 -0.37
C GLN A 76 16.93 -3.04 -0.78
N VAL A 77 15.61 -3.05 -0.59
CA VAL A 77 14.71 -4.11 -1.06
C VAL A 77 13.84 -3.49 -2.13
N ASP A 78 13.81 -4.10 -3.30
CA ASP A 78 12.79 -3.82 -4.31
C ASP A 78 11.73 -4.92 -4.27
N SER A 79 10.54 -4.69 -4.82
CA SER A 79 9.44 -5.63 -4.74
C SER A 79 8.74 -5.90 -6.08
N PHE A 80 8.13 -7.07 -6.19
CA PHE A 80 7.31 -7.47 -7.33
C PHE A 80 6.24 -8.49 -6.91
N PHE A 81 5.18 -8.62 -7.70
CA PHE A 81 4.16 -9.64 -7.48
C PHE A 81 4.62 -11.00 -8.03
N LEU A 82 4.83 -11.94 -7.12
CA LEU A 82 5.16 -13.33 -7.34
C LEU A 82 3.88 -14.18 -7.38
N GLU A 83 3.77 -15.03 -8.39
CA GLU A 83 2.64 -15.95 -8.57
C GLU A 83 3.12 -17.26 -9.20
N SER A 84 2.21 -18.22 -9.40
CA SER A 84 2.51 -19.55 -9.91
C SER A 84 2.80 -19.55 -11.42
N SER A 85 3.90 -18.91 -11.83
CA SER A 85 4.28 -18.76 -13.24
C SER A 85 5.80 -18.74 -13.46
N GLU A 86 6.21 -18.68 -14.73
CA GLU A 86 7.58 -18.33 -15.09
C GLU A 86 7.74 -16.81 -15.15
N ILE A 87 8.55 -16.27 -14.26
CA ILE A 87 8.78 -14.83 -14.13
C ILE A 87 10.23 -14.51 -14.52
N THR A 88 10.39 -13.42 -15.26
CA THR A 88 11.71 -12.89 -15.64
C THR A 88 11.91 -11.50 -15.07
N LEU A 89 13.04 -11.29 -14.40
CA LEU A 89 13.46 -10.02 -13.81
C LEU A 89 14.66 -9.43 -14.57
N ASP A 90 14.53 -8.20 -15.02
CA ASP A 90 15.67 -7.40 -15.45
C ASP A 90 15.97 -6.36 -14.38
N ALA A 91 17.16 -6.42 -13.79
CA ALA A 91 17.54 -5.56 -12.69
C ALA A 91 18.79 -4.74 -13.01
N THR A 92 18.89 -3.58 -12.39
CA THR A 92 20.11 -2.78 -12.33
C THR A 92 20.70 -2.81 -10.94
N CYS A 93 22.02 -2.68 -10.85
CA CYS A 93 22.67 -2.51 -9.56
C CYS A 93 23.72 -1.39 -9.59
N THR A 94 23.77 -0.62 -8.51
CA THR A 94 24.70 0.50 -8.35
C THR A 94 25.44 0.37 -7.05
N GLN A 95 26.68 0.85 -7.01
CA GLN A 95 27.48 0.86 -5.79
C GLN A 95 27.40 2.25 -5.16
N THR A 96 26.86 2.33 -3.94
CA THR A 96 26.97 3.54 -3.13
C THR A 96 28.35 3.58 -2.49
N GLN A 97 29.04 4.70 -2.65
CA GLN A 97 30.24 5.01 -1.87
C GLN A 97 29.84 5.93 -0.73
N ASN A 98 29.92 5.45 0.50
CA ASN A 98 29.75 6.25 1.70
C ASN A 98 31.08 6.20 2.49
N PRO A 99 31.65 7.34 2.93
CA PRO A 99 32.87 7.35 3.76
C PRO A 99 32.71 6.63 5.10
N ASP A 100 31.50 6.64 5.68
CA ASP A 100 31.22 6.13 7.03
C ASP A 100 30.87 4.63 7.06
N TYR A 101 30.44 4.06 5.93
CA TYR A 101 30.11 2.65 5.80
C TYR A 101 30.77 2.08 4.54
N LYS A 102 31.48 0.94 4.67
CA LYS A 102 32.02 0.21 3.51
C LYS A 102 30.92 0.09 2.44
N GLY A 103 31.16 0.69 1.27
CA GLY A 103 30.15 0.86 0.22
C GLY A 103 29.34 -0.40 -0.07
N PHE A 104 28.08 -0.21 -0.44
CA PHE A 104 27.12 -1.29 -0.63
C PHE A 104 26.50 -1.26 -2.02
N TRP A 105 25.97 -2.41 -2.43
CA TRP A 105 25.29 -2.59 -3.70
C TRP A 105 23.79 -2.40 -3.51
N ASN A 106 23.21 -1.54 -4.31
CA ASN A 106 21.77 -1.34 -4.46
C ASN A 106 21.25 -2.18 -5.61
N LEU A 107 19.98 -2.57 -5.53
CA LEU A 107 19.28 -3.22 -6.63
C LEU A 107 17.98 -2.47 -6.92
N ALA A 108 17.68 -2.31 -8.20
CA ALA A 108 16.39 -1.82 -8.66
C ALA A 108 15.92 -2.68 -9.84
N LEU A 109 14.65 -3.07 -9.82
CA LEU A 109 13.98 -3.78 -10.90
C LEU A 109 13.66 -2.78 -12.02
N LYS A 110 14.16 -3.08 -13.22
CA LYS A 110 13.82 -2.34 -14.45
C LYS A 110 12.60 -2.91 -15.14
N SER A 111 12.48 -4.23 -15.12
CA SER A 111 11.37 -4.94 -15.76
C SER A 111 11.07 -6.24 -15.01
N VAL A 112 9.78 -6.56 -14.96
CA VAL A 112 9.24 -7.82 -14.42
C VAL A 112 8.24 -8.31 -15.45
N LYS A 113 8.41 -9.55 -15.92
CA LYS A 113 7.57 -10.15 -16.96
C LYS A 113 7.09 -11.52 -16.54
N GLY A 114 5.93 -11.94 -17.04
CA GLY A 114 5.35 -13.25 -16.76
C GLY A 114 4.54 -13.32 -15.46
N SER A 115 4.27 -12.18 -14.83
CA SER A 115 3.36 -12.06 -13.69
C SER A 115 2.17 -11.18 -14.08
N ALA A 116 0.99 -11.80 -14.23
CA ALA A 116 -0.26 -11.12 -14.52
C ALA A 116 -0.64 -10.17 -13.37
N SER A 117 -0.38 -10.56 -12.12
CA SER A 117 -0.52 -9.67 -10.97
C SER A 117 0.39 -8.44 -11.09
N GLN A 118 1.65 -8.61 -11.49
CA GLN A 118 2.54 -7.49 -11.70
C GLN A 118 2.05 -6.57 -12.83
N ASP A 119 1.59 -7.15 -13.95
CA ASP A 119 1.06 -6.39 -15.09
C ASP A 119 -0.17 -5.56 -14.69
N LEU A 120 -1.07 -6.15 -13.91
CA LEU A 120 -2.24 -5.45 -13.34
C LEU A 120 -1.81 -4.28 -12.45
N TYR A 121 -0.83 -4.51 -11.57
CA TYR A 121 -0.29 -3.47 -10.68
C TYR A 121 0.32 -2.32 -11.48
N VAL A 122 1.22 -2.61 -12.44
CA VAL A 122 1.87 -1.59 -13.27
C VAL A 122 0.84 -0.81 -14.07
N LYS A 123 -0.16 -1.49 -14.65
CA LYS A 123 -1.25 -0.84 -15.37
C LYS A 123 -2.02 0.14 -14.48
N PHE A 124 -2.47 -0.31 -13.30
CA PHE A 124 -3.23 0.55 -12.40
C PHE A 124 -2.38 1.72 -11.87
N MET A 125 -1.11 1.49 -11.53
CA MET A 125 -0.23 2.56 -11.09
C MET A 125 0.04 3.59 -12.19
N SER A 126 0.09 3.17 -13.46
CA SER A 126 0.14 4.09 -14.61
C SER A 126 -1.13 4.96 -14.70
N ASP A 127 -2.32 4.37 -14.51
CA ASP A 127 -3.59 5.09 -14.43
C ASP A 127 -3.55 6.12 -13.27
N TYR A 128 -3.09 5.68 -12.09
CA TYR A 128 -2.95 6.54 -10.91
C TYR A 128 -1.98 7.71 -11.11
N GLN A 129 -0.82 7.48 -11.72
CA GLN A 129 0.15 8.54 -12.05
C GLN A 129 -0.40 9.50 -13.10
N SER A 130 -1.14 8.99 -14.09
CA SER A 130 -1.82 9.81 -15.09
C SER A 130 -2.88 10.72 -14.45
N TYR A 131 -3.63 10.22 -13.47
CA TYR A 131 -4.55 11.02 -12.67
C TYR A 131 -3.82 12.10 -11.87
N ARG A 132 -2.76 11.72 -11.13
CA ARG A 132 -1.94 12.67 -10.35
C ARG A 132 -1.29 13.75 -11.22
N GLY A 133 -0.97 13.42 -12.47
CA GLY A 133 -0.45 14.34 -13.48
C GLY A 133 -1.52 15.13 -14.25
N GLY A 134 -2.81 15.01 -13.90
CA GLY A 134 -3.91 15.74 -14.54
C GLY A 134 -4.31 15.26 -15.95
N LYS A 135 -3.79 14.10 -16.39
CA LYS A 135 -4.06 13.51 -17.71
C LYS A 135 -5.25 12.54 -17.71
N MET A 136 -5.71 12.13 -16.54
CA MET A 136 -6.86 11.24 -16.33
C MET A 136 -7.81 11.86 -15.31
N SER A 137 -9.12 11.74 -15.54
CA SER A 137 -10.12 12.23 -14.59
C SER A 137 -10.22 11.34 -13.36
N LYS A 138 -10.72 11.89 -12.25
CA LYS A 138 -10.93 11.12 -11.02
C LYS A 138 -11.98 10.01 -11.23
N GLU A 139 -13.01 10.26 -12.04
CA GLU A 139 -14.07 9.29 -12.38
C GLU A 139 -13.50 8.12 -13.20
N GLN A 140 -12.58 8.40 -14.13
CA GLN A 140 -11.89 7.38 -14.90
C GLN A 140 -11.02 6.50 -13.99
N LEU A 141 -10.24 7.10 -13.10
CA LEU A 141 -9.44 6.34 -12.12
C LEU A 141 -10.32 5.44 -11.26
N PHE A 142 -11.42 5.97 -10.73
CA PHE A 142 -12.33 5.21 -9.88
C PHE A 142 -12.98 4.05 -10.64
N SER A 143 -13.49 4.30 -11.85
CA SER A 143 -14.10 3.27 -12.70
C SER A 143 -13.12 2.16 -13.05
N ASN A 144 -11.88 2.52 -13.45
CA ASN A 144 -10.84 1.55 -13.77
C ASN A 144 -10.45 0.71 -12.55
N GLY A 145 -10.21 1.36 -11.39
CA GLY A 145 -9.85 0.67 -10.17
C GLY A 145 -10.97 -0.27 -9.68
N LYS A 146 -12.22 0.19 -9.72
CA LYS A 146 -13.39 -0.64 -9.41
C LYS A 146 -13.46 -1.86 -10.33
N LYS A 147 -13.31 -1.66 -11.65
CA LYS A 147 -13.32 -2.75 -12.63
C LYS A 147 -12.20 -3.76 -12.35
N ASN A 148 -10.98 -3.29 -12.08
CA ASN A 148 -9.86 -4.18 -11.75
C ASN A 148 -10.16 -5.04 -10.51
N ILE A 149 -10.75 -4.46 -9.46
CA ILE A 149 -11.14 -5.23 -8.26
C ILE A 149 -12.26 -6.23 -8.57
N ASP A 150 -13.27 -5.83 -9.36
CA ASP A 150 -14.38 -6.70 -9.78
C ASP A 150 -13.90 -7.86 -10.67
N ASP A 151 -12.93 -7.63 -11.55
CA ASP A 151 -12.35 -8.64 -12.44
C ASP A 151 -11.36 -9.58 -11.71
N TYR A 152 -10.63 -9.06 -10.71
CA TYR A 152 -9.52 -9.76 -10.03
C TYR A 152 -9.65 -9.75 -8.48
N PRO A 153 -10.78 -10.17 -7.89
CA PRO A 153 -11.04 -10.02 -6.46
C PRO A 153 -10.12 -10.86 -5.56
N GLU A 154 -9.51 -11.92 -6.11
CA GLU A 154 -8.58 -12.82 -5.39
C GLU A 154 -7.09 -12.39 -5.57
N SER A 155 -6.80 -11.42 -6.44
CA SER A 155 -5.43 -10.94 -6.64
C SER A 155 -5.02 -10.06 -5.46
N ALA A 156 -3.81 -10.28 -4.93
CA ALA A 156 -3.24 -9.39 -3.92
C ALA A 156 -3.17 -7.94 -4.39
N VAL A 157 -3.05 -7.69 -5.70
CA VAL A 157 -3.02 -6.33 -6.26
C VAL A 157 -4.30 -5.55 -5.93
N SER A 158 -5.44 -6.23 -5.81
CA SER A 158 -6.74 -5.61 -5.54
C SER A 158 -6.76 -4.87 -4.20
N ILE A 159 -5.98 -5.29 -3.19
CA ILE A 159 -5.89 -4.53 -1.93
C ILE A 159 -5.12 -3.21 -2.11
N TYR A 160 -4.07 -3.20 -2.95
CA TYR A 160 -3.32 -1.98 -3.27
C TYR A 160 -4.15 -1.01 -4.10
N ILE A 161 -4.93 -1.54 -5.04
CA ILE A 161 -5.91 -0.74 -5.80
C ILE A 161 -6.91 -0.12 -4.84
N LEU A 162 -7.52 -0.92 -3.97
CA LEU A 162 -8.47 -0.43 -2.98
C LEU A 162 -7.83 0.63 -2.06
N GLU A 163 -6.58 0.46 -1.65
CA GLU A 163 -5.84 1.46 -0.85
C GLU A 163 -5.81 2.83 -1.54
N LYS A 164 -5.44 2.85 -2.82
CA LYS A 164 -5.34 4.10 -3.61
C LYS A 164 -6.70 4.71 -3.89
N LEU A 165 -7.72 3.88 -4.13
CA LEU A 165 -9.09 4.36 -4.26
C LEU A 165 -9.59 4.94 -2.95
N ALA A 166 -9.42 4.25 -1.82
CA ALA A 166 -9.80 4.75 -0.51
C ALA A 166 -9.10 6.07 -0.18
N GLN A 167 -7.80 6.17 -0.47
CA GLN A 167 -7.04 7.43 -0.30
C GLN A 167 -7.64 8.61 -1.07
N THR A 168 -8.23 8.35 -2.23
CA THR A 168 -8.66 9.39 -3.16
C THR A 168 -10.16 9.69 -3.06
N PHE A 169 -10.98 8.70 -2.68
CA PHE A 169 -12.44 8.74 -2.81
C PHE A 169 -13.21 8.44 -1.53
N TYR A 170 -12.56 8.29 -0.35
CA TYR A 170 -13.27 7.93 0.88
C TYR A 170 -14.41 8.90 1.26
N GLU A 171 -14.31 10.19 0.92
CA GLU A 171 -15.33 11.18 1.26
C GLU A 171 -16.59 11.07 0.38
N THR A 172 -16.44 10.58 -0.86
CA THR A 172 -17.52 10.58 -1.85
C THR A 172 -18.07 9.19 -2.17
N GLU A 173 -17.26 8.14 -2.01
CA GLU A 173 -17.55 6.78 -2.47
C GLU A 173 -17.45 5.73 -1.34
N LEU A 174 -17.61 6.14 -0.08
CA LEU A 174 -17.38 5.29 1.09
C LEU A 174 -18.11 3.94 1.00
N THR A 175 -19.41 3.96 0.68
CA THR A 175 -20.23 2.75 0.57
C THR A 175 -19.70 1.81 -0.51
N THR A 176 -19.39 2.33 -1.70
CA THR A 176 -18.83 1.56 -2.82
C THR A 176 -17.48 0.95 -2.44
N LEU A 177 -16.63 1.70 -1.74
CA LEU A 177 -15.33 1.22 -1.26
C LEU A 177 -15.47 0.10 -0.22
N GLN A 178 -16.47 0.19 0.67
CA GLN A 178 -16.79 -0.87 1.63
C GLN A 178 -17.31 -2.14 0.94
N GLU A 179 -18.14 -1.99 -0.10
CA GLU A 179 -18.58 -3.11 -0.93
C GLU A 179 -17.42 -3.78 -1.68
N LEU A 180 -16.50 -2.99 -2.23
CA LEU A 180 -15.29 -3.50 -2.89
C LEU A 180 -14.39 -4.24 -1.89
N HIS A 181 -14.22 -3.70 -0.69
CA HIS A 181 -13.50 -4.37 0.38
C HIS A 181 -14.11 -5.73 0.73
N ALA A 182 -15.44 -5.82 0.82
CA ALA A 182 -16.14 -7.07 1.12
C ALA A 182 -16.01 -8.13 0.00
N LYS A 183 -15.76 -7.70 -1.24
CA LYS A 183 -15.53 -8.61 -2.38
C LYS A 183 -14.11 -9.15 -2.43
N ILE A 184 -13.13 -8.38 -1.96
CA ILE A 184 -11.73 -8.82 -1.96
C ILE A 184 -11.62 -9.96 -0.94
N LYS A 185 -11.16 -11.11 -1.41
CA LYS A 185 -10.89 -12.28 -0.59
C LYS A 185 -9.38 -12.53 -0.63
N PRO A 186 -8.58 -11.73 0.07
CA PRO A 186 -7.14 -11.89 -0.02
C PRO A 186 -6.77 -13.18 0.70
N ASN A 187 -6.16 -14.12 -0.03
CA ASN A 187 -5.65 -15.38 0.52
C ASN A 187 -4.41 -15.18 1.43
N ASN A 188 -4.08 -13.94 1.81
CA ASN A 188 -2.94 -13.60 2.64
C ASN A 188 -3.27 -12.46 3.62
N GLN A 189 -3.51 -12.82 4.88
CA GLN A 189 -3.83 -11.93 6.01
C GLN A 189 -2.72 -10.92 6.37
N ALA A 190 -1.47 -11.12 5.89
CA ALA A 190 -0.33 -10.29 6.28
C ALA A 190 -0.20 -8.98 5.47
N GLN A 191 -0.53 -8.97 4.18
CA GLN A 191 -0.54 -7.73 3.36
C GLN A 191 -1.73 -6.82 3.70
N VAL A 192 -2.82 -7.46 4.10
CA VAL A 192 -3.98 -6.82 4.72
C VAL A 192 -3.52 -6.01 5.93
N LEU A 193 -2.52 -6.39 6.74
CA LEU A 193 -2.26 -5.68 7.99
C LEU A 193 -1.75 -4.22 7.85
N VAL A 194 -0.89 -3.91 6.87
CA VAL A 194 -0.30 -2.55 6.70
C VAL A 194 -1.15 -1.67 5.79
N ALA A 195 -1.70 -2.24 4.72
CA ALA A 195 -2.69 -1.55 3.89
C ALA A 195 -3.99 -1.33 4.68
N CYS A 196 -4.48 -2.34 5.41
CA CYS A 196 -5.67 -2.22 6.25
C CYS A 196 -5.46 -1.35 7.48
N ALA A 197 -4.30 -1.18 8.11
CA ALA A 197 -4.21 -0.18 9.20
C ALA A 197 -4.60 1.24 8.72
N LYS A 198 -4.13 1.65 7.52
CA LYS A 198 -4.43 2.96 6.93
C LYS A 198 -5.79 3.01 6.22
N ILE A 199 -6.22 1.89 5.63
CA ILE A 199 -7.53 1.77 4.97
C ILE A 199 -8.62 1.66 6.03
N TYR A 200 -8.43 0.93 7.13
CA TYR A 200 -9.46 0.70 8.16
C TYR A 200 -9.75 1.98 8.94
N ASP A 201 -8.74 2.80 9.25
CA ASP A 201 -8.96 4.14 9.82
C ASP A 201 -9.69 5.10 8.87
N ARG A 202 -9.63 4.86 7.55
CA ARG A 202 -10.31 5.69 6.52
C ARG A 202 -11.69 5.12 6.10
N LEU A 203 -11.83 3.81 6.03
CA LEU A 203 -13.04 3.08 5.60
C LEU A 203 -13.96 2.74 6.78
N PHE A 204 -13.40 2.62 7.98
CA PHE A 204 -14.11 2.39 9.24
C PHE A 204 -13.61 3.36 10.33
N PRO A 205 -13.65 4.69 10.09
CA PRO A 205 -13.13 5.62 11.07
C PRO A 205 -13.99 5.49 12.32
N ALA A 206 -13.40 5.13 13.47
CA ALA A 206 -14.12 5.06 14.74
C ALA A 206 -14.76 6.43 15.12
N ASN A 207 -14.40 7.51 14.41
CA ASN A 207 -14.92 8.86 14.61
C ASN A 207 -14.95 9.66 13.29
N VAL A 208 -15.74 9.26 12.28
CA VAL A 208 -16.06 10.17 11.16
C VAL A 208 -16.71 11.43 11.73
N ILE A 209 -16.04 12.58 11.63
CA ILE A 209 -16.67 13.87 11.90
C ILE A 209 -17.53 14.19 10.67
N ALA A 210 -18.77 13.73 10.67
CA ALA A 210 -19.72 14.07 9.61
C ALA A 210 -20.07 15.56 9.65
N VAL A 211 -20.46 16.15 8.53
CA VAL A 211 -21.06 17.49 8.49
C VAL A 211 -22.22 17.53 9.50
N ASN A 212 -22.29 18.60 10.30
CA ASN A 212 -23.21 18.79 11.44
C ASN A 212 -22.89 17.99 12.72
N SER A 213 -21.79 17.25 12.78
CA SER A 213 -21.33 16.66 14.04
C SER A 213 -20.90 17.74 15.03
N LYS A 214 -21.15 17.52 16.32
CA LYS A 214 -20.64 18.42 17.36
C LYS A 214 -19.11 18.37 17.38
N MET A 215 -18.47 19.53 17.34
CA MET A 215 -17.02 19.62 17.50
C MET A 215 -16.60 19.02 18.85
N LYS A 216 -15.60 18.13 18.83
CA LYS A 216 -14.90 17.71 20.05
C LYS A 216 -13.89 18.79 20.43
N HIS A 217 -14.11 19.45 21.55
CA HIS A 217 -13.16 20.44 22.06
C HIS A 217 -11.87 19.79 22.53
N PHE A 218 -10.74 20.47 22.31
CA PHE A 218 -9.41 20.00 22.69
C PHE A 218 -8.65 21.08 23.46
N THR A 219 -7.62 20.64 24.17
CA THR A 219 -6.68 21.52 24.89
C THR A 219 -5.26 21.22 24.40
N LEU A 220 -4.53 22.24 23.99
CA LEU A 220 -3.15 22.14 23.53
C LEU A 220 -2.32 23.30 24.11
N PRO A 221 -1.00 23.14 24.30
CA PRO A 221 -0.12 24.26 24.60
C PRO A 221 -0.06 25.23 23.41
N ASP A 222 -0.01 26.53 23.69
CA ASP A 222 0.35 27.55 22.70
C ASP A 222 1.88 27.70 22.58
N GLN A 223 2.34 28.66 21.77
CA GLN A 223 3.77 28.92 21.58
C GLN A 223 4.54 29.37 22.83
N ASN A 224 3.84 29.61 23.96
CA ASN A 224 4.43 29.98 25.25
C ASN A 224 4.15 28.90 26.32
N ASP A 225 3.85 27.66 25.91
CA ASP A 225 3.48 26.52 26.77
C ASP A 225 2.21 26.74 27.61
N LYS A 226 1.41 27.76 27.28
CA LYS A 226 0.16 28.00 27.98
C LYS A 226 -0.94 27.12 27.40
N LEU A 227 -1.65 26.40 28.26
CA LEU A 227 -2.78 25.59 27.83
C LEU A 227 -3.92 26.46 27.28
N PHE A 228 -4.28 26.17 26.04
CA PHE A 228 -5.35 26.79 25.29
C PHE A 228 -6.44 25.77 25.00
N ASN A 229 -7.72 26.13 25.23
CA ASN A 229 -8.86 25.23 25.03
C ASN A 229 -9.87 25.85 24.05
N THR A 230 -10.27 25.10 23.01
CA THR A 230 -11.16 25.63 21.96
C THR A 230 -12.58 25.98 22.42
N LYS A 231 -12.99 25.60 23.65
CA LYS A 231 -14.27 26.05 24.24
C LYS A 231 -14.35 27.56 24.41
N THR A 232 -13.21 28.27 24.46
CA THR A 232 -13.17 29.74 24.61
C THR A 232 -13.85 30.49 23.47
N PHE A 233 -14.05 29.86 22.31
CA PHE A 233 -14.69 30.47 21.14
C PHE A 233 -16.15 30.05 20.93
N SER A 234 -16.81 29.56 21.99
CA SER A 234 -18.23 29.20 21.91
C SER A 234 -19.06 30.38 21.39
N GLY A 235 -19.87 30.14 20.35
CA GLY A 235 -20.69 31.17 19.70
C GLY A 235 -20.06 31.86 18.50
N LYS A 236 -18.77 31.61 18.22
CA LYS A 236 -18.09 32.06 17.00
C LYS A 236 -17.99 30.92 15.97
N TRP A 237 -17.84 31.27 14.70
CA TRP A 237 -17.37 30.29 13.72
C TRP A 237 -15.89 30.00 14.00
N ILE A 238 -15.52 28.72 13.96
CA ILE A 238 -14.14 28.28 14.19
C ILE A 238 -13.70 27.50 12.96
N LEU A 239 -12.61 27.95 12.34
CA LEU A 239 -11.87 27.17 11.35
C LEU A 239 -10.63 26.59 12.04
N ILE A 240 -10.50 25.26 12.01
CA ILE A 240 -9.29 24.58 12.48
C ILE A 240 -8.40 24.32 11.27
N ASP A 241 -7.17 24.80 11.33
CA ASP A 241 -6.16 24.68 10.28
C ASP A 241 -5.01 23.81 10.80
N PHE A 242 -4.72 22.69 10.14
CA PHE A 242 -3.62 21.79 10.52
C PHE A 242 -2.46 21.97 9.53
N TRP A 243 -1.25 22.25 10.03
CA TRP A 243 -0.08 22.52 9.19
C TRP A 243 1.22 22.02 9.81
N ALA A 244 2.31 22.13 9.05
CA ALA A 244 3.67 21.85 9.52
C ALA A 244 4.68 22.76 8.81
N SER A 245 5.81 23.04 9.45
CA SER A 245 6.89 23.90 8.91
C SER A 245 7.45 23.41 7.56
N TRP A 246 7.39 22.11 7.30
CA TRP A 246 7.85 21.47 6.07
C TRP A 246 6.75 21.31 5.00
N CYS A 247 5.51 21.71 5.29
CA CYS A 247 4.39 21.61 4.35
C CYS A 247 4.32 22.85 3.44
N THR A 248 4.98 22.81 2.28
CA THR A 248 5.00 23.93 1.31
C THR A 248 3.61 24.45 0.96
N GLY A 249 2.67 23.55 0.62
CA GLY A 249 1.30 23.95 0.28
C GLY A 249 0.55 24.61 1.44
N CYS A 250 0.83 24.21 2.68
CA CYS A 250 0.23 24.84 3.86
C CYS A 250 0.75 26.28 4.02
N LEU A 251 2.06 26.49 3.87
CA LEU A 251 2.68 27.81 3.94
C LEU A 251 2.12 28.78 2.89
N GLU A 252 1.86 28.28 1.68
CA GLU A 252 1.23 29.05 0.60
C GLU A 252 -0.21 29.47 0.91
N GLN A 253 -0.93 28.75 1.78
CA GLN A 253 -2.32 29.08 2.15
C GLN A 253 -2.43 30.07 3.32
N ILE A 254 -1.40 30.23 4.15
CA ILE A 254 -1.41 31.15 5.30
C ILE A 254 -1.84 32.58 4.93
N PRO A 255 -1.38 33.19 3.81
CA PRO A 255 -1.86 34.51 3.40
C PRO A 255 -3.36 34.58 3.15
N ASN A 256 -3.97 33.50 2.63
CA ASN A 256 -5.41 33.43 2.40
C ASN A 256 -6.18 33.30 3.72
N LEU A 257 -5.67 32.51 4.67
CA LEU A 257 -6.25 32.38 6.01
C LEU A 257 -6.23 33.72 6.75
N LYS A 258 -5.14 34.49 6.66
CA LYS A 258 -5.07 35.85 7.24
C LYS A 258 -6.13 36.79 6.66
N LYS A 259 -6.36 36.74 5.35
CA LYS A 259 -7.44 37.52 4.70
C LYS A 259 -8.81 37.06 5.16
N LEU A 260 -9.00 35.74 5.34
CA LEU A 260 -10.26 35.15 5.76
C LEU A 260 -10.62 35.53 7.21
N HIS A 261 -9.62 35.54 8.10
CA HIS A 261 -9.77 35.93 9.51
C HIS A 261 -10.25 37.38 9.69
N ALA A 262 -10.06 38.25 8.68
CA ALA A 262 -10.56 39.62 8.72
C ALA A 262 -12.09 39.71 8.61
N LYS A 263 -12.81 38.61 8.39
CA LYS A 263 -14.27 38.57 8.42
C LYS A 263 -14.79 38.50 9.85
N ASP A 264 -15.87 39.22 10.12
CA ASP A 264 -16.50 39.23 11.45
C ASP A 264 -16.99 37.84 11.87
N ASN A 265 -16.85 37.55 13.16
CA ASN A 265 -17.34 36.34 13.83
C ASN A 265 -16.68 35.01 13.40
N LEU A 266 -15.46 35.05 12.86
CA LEU A 266 -14.63 33.88 12.56
C LEU A 266 -13.34 33.91 13.38
N GLU A 267 -13.01 32.79 14.00
CA GLU A 267 -11.72 32.53 14.63
C GLU A 267 -11.01 31.42 13.87
N ILE A 268 -9.70 31.57 13.68
CA ILE A 268 -8.87 30.53 13.07
C ILE A 268 -7.95 29.97 14.15
N VAL A 269 -8.09 28.67 14.44
CA VAL A 269 -7.22 27.92 15.35
C VAL A 269 -6.25 27.12 14.49
N SER A 270 -5.00 27.59 14.40
CA SER A 270 -3.95 26.91 13.63
C SER A 270 -3.17 25.97 14.55
N VAL A 271 -3.14 24.69 14.21
CA VAL A 271 -2.51 23.60 14.96
C VAL A 271 -1.32 23.09 14.14
N SER A 272 -0.11 23.30 14.66
CA SER A 272 1.09 22.72 14.06
C SER A 272 1.30 21.28 14.57
N ILE A 273 1.84 20.43 13.71
CA ILE A 273 2.34 19.09 14.06
C ILE A 273 3.87 19.05 14.18
N ASP A 274 4.51 20.22 14.18
CA ASP A 274 5.94 20.37 14.46
C ASP A 274 6.32 19.91 15.89
#